data_AF-L0DFF8-F1
#
_entry.id   AF-L0DFF8-F1
#
_cell.length_a   1.000
_cell.length_b   1.000
_cell.length_c   1.000
_cell.angle_alpha   90.00
_cell.angle_beta   90.00
_cell.angle_gamma   90.00
#
_symmetry.space_group_name_H-M   'P 1'
#
loop_
_entity.id
_entity.type
_entity.pdbx_description
1 polymer ?
#
loop_
_entity_poly.entity_id
_entity_poly.type
_entity_poly.pdbx_seq_one_letter_code
_entity_poly.pdbx_strand_id
1 'polypeptide(L)'
;MGDYLRLLTTSDREIPLSTLQRAAHIGAVWSVDHPGMVGNYLAIGPQPNDSQNVWATIERNPVGLNTLGAEEVAEFIDSLESGGPPSAVRWLSDYLEAVRAIYAIRVYPEPMSQSPEAVEAIRAIRTALRTAVGGVGQWDGQGFTNEDDRLIWCNPSINPQGSVQAALLDESTGDWIPYELNLSLPEQLAAFVRGEVHRPARHRDA
;
A
#
# COMPACT_ATOMS: atom_id res chain seq x y z
N MET A 1 5.18 -2.98 17.63
CA MET A 1 4.61 -3.63 16.43
C MET A 1 4.94 -2.70 15.27
N GLY A 2 5.49 -3.20 14.17
CA GLY A 2 5.82 -2.34 13.02
C GLY A 2 4.64 -2.33 12.05
N ASP A 3 4.32 -1.17 11.50
CA ASP A 3 3.29 -1.04 10.46
C ASP A 3 3.91 -1.40 9.11
N TYR A 4 3.16 -2.08 8.26
CA TYR A 4 3.61 -2.43 6.92
C TYR A 4 2.90 -1.61 5.85
N LEU A 5 3.70 -1.24 4.85
CA LEU A 5 3.24 -0.71 3.58
C LEU A 5 3.54 -1.75 2.52
N ARG A 6 2.53 -2.39 1.97
CA ARG A 6 2.70 -3.43 0.95
C ARG A 6 2.36 -2.89 -0.43
N LEU A 7 3.14 -3.30 -1.41
CA LEU A 7 2.82 -3.16 -2.83
C LEU A 7 2.65 -4.55 -3.42
N LEU A 8 1.43 -4.89 -3.79
CA LEU A 8 1.06 -6.15 -4.40
C LEU A 8 1.12 -5.97 -5.92
N THR A 9 1.97 -6.74 -6.59
CA THR A 9 2.19 -6.62 -8.03
C THR A 9 1.93 -7.95 -8.74
N THR A 10 1.35 -7.87 -9.93
CA THR A 10 1.20 -8.99 -10.87
C THR A 10 2.49 -9.28 -11.64
N SER A 11 3.56 -8.50 -11.42
CA SER A 11 4.87 -8.70 -11.99
C SER A 11 5.76 -9.55 -11.08
N ASP A 12 6.49 -10.49 -11.67
CA ASP A 12 7.56 -11.23 -11.00
C ASP A 12 8.90 -10.48 -11.03
N ARG A 13 8.95 -9.28 -11.62
CA ARG A 13 10.18 -8.50 -11.78
C ARG A 13 10.79 -8.14 -10.43
N GLU A 14 12.07 -8.45 -10.29
CA GLU A 14 12.91 -7.95 -9.20
C GLU A 14 13.44 -6.55 -9.55
N ILE A 15 13.40 -5.64 -8.57
CA ILE A 15 13.86 -4.27 -8.75
C ILE A 15 15.32 -4.18 -8.30
N PRO A 16 16.25 -3.78 -9.19
CA PRO A 16 17.65 -3.62 -8.81
C PRO A 16 17.81 -2.60 -7.68
N LEU A 17 18.66 -2.90 -6.69
CA LEU A 17 18.99 -1.98 -5.61
C LEU A 17 19.37 -0.57 -6.12
N SER A 18 20.13 -0.49 -7.21
CA SER A 18 20.53 0.79 -7.82
C SER A 18 19.34 1.67 -8.23
N THR A 19 18.20 1.08 -8.58
CA THR A 19 16.96 1.82 -8.87
C THR A 19 16.42 2.49 -7.62
N LEU A 20 16.39 1.78 -6.50
CA LEU A 20 15.90 2.33 -5.23
C LEU A 20 16.89 3.33 -4.63
N GLN A 21 18.20 3.10 -4.79
CA GLN A 21 19.24 4.06 -4.41
C GLN A 21 19.13 5.37 -5.19
N ARG A 22 18.79 5.33 -6.49
CA ARG A 22 18.56 6.56 -7.27
C ARG A 22 17.30 7.31 -6.84
N ALA A 23 16.28 6.60 -6.36
CA ALA A 23 15.03 7.18 -5.89
C ALA A 23 15.15 7.78 -4.48
N ALA A 24 16.03 7.22 -3.65
CA ALA A 24 16.38 7.75 -2.35
C ALA A 24 17.24 9.02 -2.51
N HIS A 25 16.59 10.15 -2.80
CA HIS A 25 17.22 11.47 -2.79
C HIS A 25 17.59 11.94 -1.38
N ILE A 26 16.92 11.36 -0.38
CA ILE A 26 17.06 11.64 1.04
C ILE A 26 17.27 10.30 1.75
N GLY A 27 18.35 10.19 2.53
CA GLY A 27 18.78 8.94 3.15
C GLY A 27 19.50 7.99 2.21
N ALA A 28 19.58 6.72 2.61
CA ALA A 28 20.28 5.66 1.90
C ALA A 28 19.44 4.38 1.87
N VAL A 29 19.65 3.59 0.81
CA VAL A 29 19.14 2.22 0.67
C VAL A 29 20.31 1.28 0.48
N TRP A 30 20.37 0.22 1.28
CA TRP A 30 21.44 -0.78 1.19
C TRP A 30 20.91 -2.19 1.40
N SER A 31 21.63 -3.16 0.87
CA SER A 31 21.36 -4.58 1.10
C SER A 31 21.80 -4.96 2.50
N VAL A 32 20.98 -5.75 3.20
CA VAL A 32 21.35 -6.33 4.49
C VAL A 32 21.52 -7.82 4.30
N ASP A 33 22.64 -8.36 4.76
CA ASP A 33 22.83 -9.80 4.81
C ASP A 33 21.94 -10.39 5.90
N HIS A 34 20.86 -11.05 5.50
CA HIS A 34 20.01 -11.79 6.41
C HIS A 34 20.33 -13.30 6.28
N PRO A 35 20.71 -13.99 7.36
CA PRO A 35 21.02 -15.41 7.31
C PRO A 35 19.85 -16.21 6.70
N GLY A 36 20.11 -16.88 5.57
CA GLY A 36 19.10 -17.67 4.84
C GLY A 36 18.29 -16.91 3.78
N MET A 37 18.46 -15.59 3.64
CA MET A 37 17.73 -14.73 2.70
C MET A 37 18.71 -13.78 2.00
N VAL A 38 19.51 -14.30 1.07
CA VAL A 38 20.48 -13.51 0.30
C VAL A 38 19.73 -12.65 -0.73
N GLY A 39 19.90 -11.33 -0.66
CA GLY A 39 19.46 -10.38 -1.70
C GLY A 39 18.02 -9.89 -1.64
N ASN A 40 17.17 -10.44 -0.76
CA ASN A 40 15.75 -10.05 -0.68
C ASN A 40 15.43 -8.99 0.37
N TYR A 41 16.42 -8.55 1.14
CA TYR A 41 16.21 -7.66 2.28
C TYR A 41 17.02 -6.38 2.14
N LEU A 42 16.31 -5.26 2.07
CA LEU A 42 16.90 -3.92 1.99
C LEU A 42 16.57 -3.13 3.25
N ALA A 43 17.47 -2.26 3.65
CA ALA A 43 17.22 -1.28 4.71
C ALA A 43 17.23 0.13 4.14
N ILE A 44 16.42 0.99 4.76
CA ILE A 44 16.32 2.43 4.52
C ILE A 44 16.70 3.13 5.81
N GLY A 45 17.57 4.13 5.73
CA GLY A 45 18.02 4.91 6.88
C GLY A 45 18.77 6.18 6.47
N PRO A 46 19.32 6.93 7.43
CA PRO A 46 19.98 8.20 7.16
C PRO A 46 21.30 8.02 6.40
N GLN A 47 22.02 6.92 6.67
CA GLN A 47 23.33 6.62 6.09
C GLN A 47 23.44 5.14 5.73
N PRO A 48 24.22 4.77 4.70
CA PRO A 48 24.41 3.37 4.33
C PRO A 48 25.00 2.56 5.48
N ASN A 49 24.48 1.33 5.66
CA ASN A 49 24.95 0.37 6.66
C ASN A 49 24.83 0.80 8.13
N ASP A 50 24.02 1.82 8.43
CA ASP A 50 23.67 2.16 9.81
C ASP A 50 22.57 1.22 10.33
N SER A 51 22.97 0.17 11.05
CA SER A 51 22.05 -0.82 11.62
C SER A 51 21.30 -0.33 12.85
N GLN A 52 21.70 0.79 13.45
CA GLN A 52 21.07 1.33 14.67
C GLN A 52 19.94 2.31 14.33
N ASN A 53 20.04 3.01 13.19
CA ASN A 53 19.05 4.01 12.77
C ASN A 53 18.32 3.60 11.47
N VAL A 54 17.76 2.39 11.45
CA VAL A 54 16.95 1.93 10.31
C VAL A 54 15.54 2.53 10.41
N TRP A 55 15.14 3.30 9.40
CA TRP A 55 13.80 3.89 9.30
C TRP A 55 12.76 2.89 8.79
N ALA A 56 13.17 2.06 7.83
CA ALA A 56 12.31 1.02 7.27
C ALA A 56 13.13 -0.11 6.64
N THR A 57 12.50 -1.26 6.45
CA THR A 57 13.06 -2.38 5.68
C THR A 57 12.12 -2.75 4.55
N ILE A 58 12.68 -3.28 3.46
CA ILE A 58 11.94 -3.75 2.30
C ILE A 58 12.26 -5.22 2.11
N GLU A 59 11.21 -6.03 2.05
CA GLU A 59 11.29 -7.45 1.75
C GLU A 59 10.45 -7.75 0.50
N ARG A 60 11.00 -8.55 -0.41
CA ARG A 60 10.25 -9.05 -1.57
C ARG A 60 9.79 -10.48 -1.31
N ASN A 61 8.48 -10.66 -1.16
CA ASN A 61 7.83 -11.95 -0.95
C ASN A 61 7.25 -12.44 -2.29
N PRO A 62 7.87 -13.39 -3.00
CA PRO A 62 7.24 -14.00 -4.17
C PRO A 62 5.97 -14.74 -3.77
N VAL A 63 4.98 -14.74 -4.66
CA VAL A 63 3.73 -15.50 -4.50
C VAL A 63 3.81 -16.76 -5.35
N GLY A 64 3.87 -17.89 -4.65
CA GLY A 64 3.93 -19.23 -5.22
C GLY A 64 3.57 -20.29 -4.18
N LEU A 65 3.53 -21.55 -4.60
CA LEU A 65 3.17 -22.65 -3.70
C LEU A 65 4.09 -22.69 -2.47
N ASN A 66 3.50 -22.72 -1.27
CA ASN A 66 4.20 -22.76 0.01
C ASN A 66 5.16 -21.57 0.26
N THR A 67 4.79 -20.38 -0.20
CA THR A 67 5.53 -19.14 0.05
C THR A 67 4.78 -18.25 1.03
N LEU A 68 5.50 -17.44 1.81
CA LEU A 68 4.92 -16.43 2.69
C LEU A 68 3.99 -15.47 1.92
N GLY A 69 4.37 -15.09 0.68
CA GLY A 69 3.54 -14.22 -0.14
C GLY A 69 2.19 -14.85 -0.50
N ALA A 70 2.12 -16.18 -0.70
CA ALA A 70 0.85 -16.85 -0.97
C ALA A 70 -0.03 -16.93 0.29
N GLU A 71 0.56 -17.12 1.47
CA GLU A 71 -0.17 -17.05 2.74
C GLU A 71 -0.73 -15.64 2.97
N GLU A 72 0.08 -14.58 2.77
CA GLU A 72 -0.37 -13.19 2.89
C GLU A 72 -1.52 -12.86 1.91
N VAL A 73 -1.42 -13.30 0.64
CA VAL A 73 -2.51 -13.09 -0.34
C VAL A 73 -3.81 -13.78 0.10
N ALA A 74 -3.73 -15.01 0.61
CA ALA A 74 -4.92 -15.73 1.07
C ALA A 74 -5.57 -15.01 2.26
N GLU A 75 -4.78 -14.55 3.24
CA GLU A 75 -5.28 -13.75 4.36
C GLU A 75 -5.95 -12.45 3.88
N PHE A 76 -5.40 -11.80 2.85
CA PHE A 76 -6.03 -10.61 2.29
C PHE A 76 -7.38 -10.91 1.64
N ILE A 77 -7.48 -11.99 0.85
CA ILE A 77 -8.75 -12.40 0.23
C ILE A 77 -9.81 -12.66 1.31
N ASP A 78 -9.47 -13.42 2.36
CA ASP A 78 -10.37 -13.69 3.48
C ASP A 78 -10.79 -12.39 4.19
N SER A 79 -9.87 -11.42 4.30
CA SER A 79 -10.16 -10.15 4.96
C SER A 79 -11.14 -9.25 4.19
N LEU A 80 -11.30 -9.43 2.87
CA LEU A 80 -12.13 -8.56 2.03
C LEU A 80 -13.60 -8.54 2.47
N GLU A 81 -14.09 -9.63 3.08
CA GLU A 81 -15.45 -9.72 3.64
C GLU A 81 -15.70 -8.71 4.77
N SER A 82 -14.64 -8.17 5.37
CA SER A 82 -14.73 -7.23 6.49
C SER A 82 -15.10 -5.81 6.09
N GLY A 83 -15.21 -5.47 4.80
CA GLY A 83 -15.58 -4.12 4.41
C GLY A 83 -15.49 -3.81 2.92
N GLY A 84 -15.39 -2.51 2.64
CA GLY A 84 -15.24 -1.91 1.30
C GLY A 84 -16.45 -2.01 0.37
N PRO A 85 -16.45 -1.23 -0.74
CA PRO A 85 -17.46 -1.30 -1.78
C PRO A 85 -17.54 -2.70 -2.43
N PRO A 86 -18.73 -3.24 -2.71
CA PRO A 86 -18.87 -4.56 -3.35
C PRO A 86 -18.14 -4.71 -4.70
N SER A 87 -18.10 -3.63 -5.51
CA SER A 87 -17.38 -3.65 -6.79
C SER A 87 -15.87 -3.72 -6.60
N ALA A 88 -15.34 -2.98 -5.61
CA ALA A 88 -13.92 -3.04 -5.26
C ALA A 88 -13.53 -4.39 -4.65
N VAL A 89 -14.39 -5.01 -3.83
CA VAL A 89 -14.15 -6.35 -3.27
C VAL A 89 -14.01 -7.40 -4.38
N ARG A 90 -14.93 -7.42 -5.35
CA ARG A 90 -14.84 -8.34 -6.51
C ARG A 90 -13.56 -8.12 -7.29
N TRP A 91 -13.30 -6.86 -7.65
CA TRP A 91 -12.09 -6.51 -8.40
C TRP A 91 -10.80 -6.86 -7.65
N LEU A 92 -10.75 -6.62 -6.34
CA LEU A 92 -9.60 -6.96 -5.50
C LEU A 92 -9.40 -8.47 -5.41
N SER A 93 -10.48 -9.26 -5.28
CA SER A 93 -10.39 -10.71 -5.28
C SER A 93 -9.71 -11.20 -6.56
N ASP A 94 -10.18 -10.76 -7.72
CA ASP A 94 -9.60 -11.12 -9.03
C ASP A 94 -8.14 -10.63 -9.15
N TYR A 95 -7.85 -9.42 -8.66
CA TYR A 95 -6.50 -8.86 -8.68
C TYR A 95 -5.53 -9.67 -7.81
N LEU A 96 -5.95 -10.02 -6.59
CA LEU A 96 -5.16 -10.75 -5.60
C LEU A 96 -4.76 -12.14 -6.12
N GLU A 97 -5.64 -12.82 -6.86
CA GLU A 97 -5.33 -14.08 -7.53
C GLU A 97 -4.22 -13.94 -8.59
N ALA A 98 -4.06 -12.77 -9.18
CA ALA A 98 -3.03 -12.49 -10.18
C ALA A 98 -1.70 -11.99 -9.58
N VAL A 99 -1.62 -11.74 -8.28
CA VAL A 99 -0.41 -11.24 -7.62
C VAL A 99 0.71 -12.27 -7.70
N ARG A 100 1.90 -11.80 -8.10
CA ARG A 100 3.12 -12.62 -8.24
C ARG A 100 4.19 -12.28 -7.22
N ALA A 101 4.15 -11.08 -6.66
CA ALA A 101 5.06 -10.67 -5.60
C ALA A 101 4.44 -9.56 -4.74
N ILE A 102 4.85 -9.54 -3.48
CA ILE A 102 4.55 -8.47 -2.52
C ILE A 102 5.89 -7.81 -2.16
N TYR A 103 5.97 -6.49 -2.32
CA TYR A 103 7.04 -5.70 -1.71
C TYR A 103 6.51 -5.15 -0.38
N ALA A 104 6.99 -5.72 0.73
CA ALA A 104 6.61 -5.34 2.07
C ALA A 104 7.62 -4.33 2.64
N ILE A 105 7.18 -3.08 2.84
CA ILE A 105 7.96 -2.04 3.50
C ILE A 105 7.53 -1.99 4.96
N ARG A 106 8.37 -2.48 5.86
CA ARG A 106 8.14 -2.37 7.30
C ARG A 106 8.69 -1.04 7.80
N VAL A 107 7.86 -0.21 8.42
CA VAL A 107 8.32 1.06 9.00
C VAL A 107 8.66 0.92 10.49
N TYR A 108 9.64 1.69 10.96
CA TYR A 108 10.06 1.74 12.36
C TYR A 108 9.77 3.14 12.94
N PRO A 109 8.63 3.32 13.63
CA PRO A 109 8.17 4.64 14.07
C PRO A 109 9.14 5.37 15.00
N GLU A 110 9.84 4.64 15.88
CA GLU A 110 10.76 5.24 16.85
C GLU A 110 11.97 5.92 16.16
N PRO A 111 12.77 5.25 15.31
CA PRO A 111 13.78 5.90 14.48
C PRO A 111 13.24 7.02 13.60
N MET A 112 12.06 6.83 12.99
CA MET A 112 11.45 7.84 12.11
C MET A 112 11.03 9.11 12.86
N SER A 113 10.61 9.00 14.12
CA SER A 113 10.19 10.17 14.92
C SER A 113 11.31 11.18 15.15
N GLN A 114 12.57 10.74 15.01
CA GLN A 114 13.77 11.57 15.15
C GLN A 114 14.28 12.11 13.82
N SER A 115 13.62 11.79 12.69
CA SER A 115 14.06 12.16 11.34
C SER A 115 12.86 12.42 10.43
N PRO A 116 12.36 13.67 10.36
CA PRO A 116 11.26 14.04 9.46
C PRO A 116 11.48 13.60 8.00
N GLU A 117 12.74 13.58 7.57
CA GLU A 117 13.23 13.12 6.27
C GLU A 117 12.84 11.67 5.95
N ALA A 118 12.65 10.83 6.97
CA ALA A 118 12.36 9.41 6.79
C ALA A 118 11.05 9.16 6.05
N VAL A 119 10.03 9.97 6.30
CA VAL A 119 8.72 9.87 5.66
C VAL A 119 8.84 10.14 4.15
N GLU A 120 9.62 11.16 3.78
CA GLU A 120 9.85 11.51 2.38
C GLU A 120 10.68 10.44 1.66
N ALA A 121 11.72 9.91 2.32
CA ALA A 121 12.54 8.81 1.80
C ALA A 121 11.69 7.56 1.51
N ILE A 122 10.87 7.13 2.47
CA ILE A 122 9.98 5.96 2.32
C ILE A 122 8.94 6.20 1.22
N ARG A 123 8.37 7.41 1.14
CA ARG A 123 7.42 7.77 0.08
C ARG A 123 8.09 7.69 -1.30
N ALA A 124 9.28 8.25 -1.46
CA ALA A 124 10.02 8.23 -2.72
C ALA A 124 10.35 6.80 -3.17
N ILE A 125 10.75 5.93 -2.23
CA ILE A 125 11.04 4.53 -2.50
C ILE A 125 9.76 3.77 -2.89
N ARG A 126 8.66 3.97 -2.17
CA ARG A 126 7.35 3.40 -2.52
C ARG A 126 6.90 3.81 -3.92
N THR A 127 7.06 5.09 -4.27
CA THR A 127 6.77 5.59 -5.62
C THR A 127 7.66 4.90 -6.65
N ALA A 128 8.96 4.77 -6.40
CA ALA A 128 9.87 4.10 -7.33
C ALA A 128 9.54 2.61 -7.51
N LEU A 129 9.17 1.90 -6.45
CA LEU A 129 8.68 0.53 -6.53
C LEU A 129 7.44 0.46 -7.45
N ARG A 130 6.42 1.27 -7.16
CA ARG A 130 5.18 1.30 -7.95
C ARG A 130 5.43 1.68 -9.41
N THR A 131 6.30 2.65 -9.70
CA THR A 131 6.66 3.00 -11.08
C THR A 131 7.36 1.85 -11.80
N ALA A 132 8.14 1.04 -11.09
CA ALA A 132 8.92 -0.04 -11.70
C ALA A 132 8.10 -1.32 -11.97
N VAL A 133 7.14 -1.66 -11.12
CA VAL A 133 6.36 -2.92 -11.19
C VAL A 133 4.85 -2.75 -11.19
N GLY A 134 4.35 -1.52 -11.17
CA GLY A 134 2.92 -1.24 -10.95
C GLY A 134 2.46 -1.73 -9.58
N GLY A 135 1.16 -1.89 -9.40
CA GLY A 135 0.63 -2.61 -8.26
C GLY A 135 -0.43 -1.87 -7.46
N VAL A 136 -1.17 -2.65 -6.67
CA VAL A 136 -2.12 -2.21 -5.65
C VAL A 136 -1.37 -2.04 -4.35
N GLY A 137 -1.58 -0.91 -3.67
CA GLY A 137 -1.02 -0.69 -2.34
C GLY A 137 -1.94 -1.22 -1.25
N GLN A 138 -1.38 -1.81 -0.19
CA GLN A 138 -2.10 -2.11 1.05
C GLN A 138 -1.35 -1.46 2.23
N TRP A 139 -2.10 -0.78 3.10
CA TRP A 139 -1.60 -0.21 4.34
C TRP A 139 -2.32 -0.82 5.53
N ASP A 140 -1.54 -1.27 6.50
CA ASP A 140 -2.07 -1.70 7.79
C ASP A 140 -2.87 -0.55 8.41
N GLY A 141 -4.09 -0.85 8.85
CA GLY A 141 -4.97 0.14 9.45
C GLY A 141 -5.65 1.12 8.47
N GLN A 142 -5.38 1.06 7.16
CA GLN A 142 -6.08 1.90 6.16
C GLN A 142 -6.84 1.13 5.09
N GLY A 143 -6.25 0.05 4.55
CA GLY A 143 -6.87 -0.78 3.51
C GLY A 143 -6.11 -0.77 2.17
N PHE A 144 -6.84 -0.97 1.06
CA PHE A 144 -6.27 -1.13 -0.27
C PHE A 144 -6.46 0.11 -1.15
N THR A 145 -5.47 0.33 -2.02
CA THR A 145 -5.48 1.37 -3.05
C THR A 145 -5.44 0.75 -4.44
N ASN A 146 -6.06 1.39 -5.43
CA ASN A 146 -5.86 0.99 -6.82
C ASN A 146 -4.44 1.36 -7.33
N GLU A 147 -4.18 1.06 -8.59
CA GLU A 147 -2.91 1.33 -9.26
C GLU A 147 -2.55 2.82 -9.29
N ASP A 148 -3.56 3.71 -9.25
CA ASP A 148 -3.43 5.17 -9.19
C ASP A 148 -3.22 5.73 -7.77
N ASP A 149 -3.07 4.86 -6.77
CA ASP A 149 -2.85 5.21 -5.36
C ASP A 149 -4.06 5.85 -4.66
N ARG A 150 -5.27 5.52 -5.12
CA ARG A 150 -6.53 5.96 -4.51
C ARG A 150 -7.11 4.85 -3.66
N LEU A 151 -7.62 5.17 -2.47
CA LEU A 151 -8.28 4.21 -1.59
C LEU A 151 -9.52 3.62 -2.28
N ILE A 152 -9.58 2.29 -2.37
CA ILE A 152 -10.71 1.56 -2.98
C ILE A 152 -11.38 0.59 -2.01
N TRP A 153 -10.72 0.23 -0.90
CA TRP A 153 -11.28 -0.65 0.11
C TRP A 153 -10.70 -0.30 1.47
N CYS A 154 -11.55 -0.33 2.51
CA CYS A 154 -11.11 -0.24 3.91
C CYS A 154 -12.05 -1.04 4.81
N ASN A 155 -11.53 -1.51 5.95
CA ASN A 155 -12.35 -2.08 7.02
C ASN A 155 -12.91 -0.93 7.89
N PRO A 156 -14.24 -0.73 7.97
CA PRO A 156 -14.80 0.33 8.82
C PRO A 156 -14.64 0.05 10.32
N SER A 157 -14.44 -1.20 10.72
CA SER A 157 -14.35 -1.62 12.14
C SER A 157 -13.06 -1.14 12.82
N ILE A 158 -12.03 -0.82 12.05
CA ILE A 158 -10.76 -0.26 12.55
C ILE A 158 -10.79 1.27 12.65
N ASN A 159 -11.95 1.90 12.40
CA ASN A 159 -12.20 3.33 12.56
C ASN A 159 -11.15 4.23 11.86
N PRO A 160 -10.96 4.08 10.54
CA PRO A 160 -9.97 4.85 9.81
C PRO A 160 -10.29 6.36 9.88
N GLN A 161 -9.26 7.21 9.81
CA GLN A 161 -9.39 8.66 10.02
C GLN A 161 -8.70 9.47 8.92
N GLY A 162 -9.15 10.71 8.74
CA GLY A 162 -8.55 11.70 7.85
C GLY A 162 -9.15 11.76 6.45
N SER A 163 -8.71 12.75 5.69
CA SER A 163 -9.08 12.92 4.27
C SER A 163 -8.13 12.13 3.37
N VAL A 164 -8.69 11.41 2.40
CA VAL A 164 -7.94 10.61 1.43
C VAL A 164 -8.50 10.82 0.02
N GLN A 165 -7.66 10.55 -0.98
CA GLN A 165 -8.14 10.36 -2.35
C GLN A 165 -8.65 8.93 -2.47
N ALA A 166 -9.93 8.78 -2.80
CA ALA A 166 -10.60 7.50 -2.98
C ALA A 166 -11.05 7.32 -4.43
N ALA A 167 -11.42 6.09 -4.79
CA ALA A 167 -12.09 5.80 -6.04
C ALA A 167 -13.14 4.71 -5.88
N LEU A 168 -14.20 4.81 -6.69
CA LEU A 168 -15.21 3.76 -6.83
C LEU A 168 -15.16 3.21 -8.25
N LEU A 169 -15.26 1.88 -8.37
CA LEU A 169 -15.29 1.22 -9.67
C LEU A 169 -16.68 1.35 -10.29
N ASP A 170 -16.76 1.93 -11.48
CA ASP A 170 -17.94 1.86 -12.33
C ASP A 170 -17.89 0.56 -13.14
N GLU A 171 -18.65 -0.44 -12.71
CA GLU A 171 -18.69 -1.76 -13.35
C GLU A 171 -19.24 -1.73 -14.78
N SER A 172 -19.91 -0.64 -15.19
CA SER A 172 -20.43 -0.52 -16.57
C SER A 172 -19.36 -0.11 -17.58
N THR A 173 -18.34 0.62 -17.13
CA THR A 173 -17.23 1.12 -17.96
C THR A 173 -15.92 0.42 -17.67
N GLY A 174 -15.76 -0.13 -16.46
CA GLY A 174 -14.50 -0.64 -15.94
C GLY A 174 -13.59 0.47 -15.38
N ASP A 175 -14.07 1.70 -15.29
CA ASP A 175 -13.27 2.86 -14.89
C ASP A 175 -13.36 3.15 -13.39
N TRP A 176 -12.24 3.61 -12.82
CA TRP A 176 -12.19 4.14 -11.45
C TRP A 176 -12.62 5.61 -11.43
N ILE A 177 -13.70 5.92 -10.71
CA ILE A 177 -14.19 7.29 -10.53
C ILE A 177 -13.51 7.90 -9.29
N PRO A 178 -12.60 8.87 -9.44
CA PRO A 178 -11.90 9.47 -8.31
C PRO A 178 -12.77 10.48 -7.57
N TYR A 179 -12.61 10.56 -6.25
CA TYR A 179 -13.22 11.59 -5.41
C TYR A 179 -12.47 11.72 -4.07
N GLU A 180 -12.72 12.82 -3.36
CA GLU A 180 -12.18 13.03 -2.01
C GLU A 180 -13.12 12.41 -0.98
N LEU A 181 -12.56 11.63 -0.05
CA LEU A 181 -13.28 10.95 1.01
C LEU A 181 -12.74 11.39 2.37
N ASN A 182 -13.62 11.84 3.26
CA ASN A 182 -13.27 12.07 4.66
C ASN A 182 -13.70 10.87 5.51
N LEU A 183 -12.73 10.08 5.96
CA LEU A 183 -12.95 8.86 6.75
C LEU A 183 -13.42 9.19 8.17
N SER A 184 -13.18 10.41 8.66
CA SER A 184 -13.66 10.90 9.94
C SER A 184 -15.15 11.28 9.93
N LEU A 185 -15.80 11.27 8.76
CA LEU A 185 -17.24 11.51 8.61
C LEU A 185 -17.99 10.18 8.43
N PRO A 186 -18.74 9.71 9.45
CA PRO A 186 -19.39 8.38 9.42
C PRO A 186 -20.32 8.18 8.22
N GLU A 187 -21.02 9.23 7.78
CA GLU A 187 -21.91 9.18 6.63
C GLU A 187 -21.17 8.97 5.30
N GLN A 188 -19.98 9.56 5.15
CA GLN A 188 -19.16 9.38 3.95
C GLN A 188 -18.49 8.02 3.95
N LEU A 189 -17.98 7.56 5.10
CA LEU A 189 -17.43 6.23 5.26
C LEU A 189 -18.48 5.16 4.96
N ALA A 190 -19.70 5.30 5.50
CA ALA A 190 -20.78 4.36 5.25
C ALA A 190 -21.22 4.35 3.78
N ALA A 191 -21.25 5.52 3.11
CA ALA A 191 -21.54 5.60 1.68
C ALA A 191 -20.46 4.91 0.85
N PHE A 192 -19.17 5.14 1.16
CA PHE A 192 -18.06 4.47 0.50
C PHE A 192 -18.16 2.95 0.63
N VAL A 193 -18.37 2.41 1.83
CA VAL A 193 -18.51 0.95 2.04
C VAL A 193 -19.70 0.38 1.25
N ARG A 194 -20.76 1.14 0.98
CA ARG A 194 -21.86 0.71 0.11
C ARG A 194 -21.59 0.86 -1.39
N GLY A 195 -20.50 1.52 -1.79
CA GLY A 195 -20.21 1.85 -3.17
C GLY A 195 -21.00 3.05 -3.70
N GLU A 196 -21.43 3.95 -2.82
CA GLU A 196 -22.18 5.16 -3.17
C GLU A 196 -21.26 6.39 -3.14
N VAL A 197 -21.25 7.18 -4.22
CA VAL A 197 -20.55 8.47 -4.21
C VAL A 197 -21.35 9.48 -3.37
N HIS A 198 -20.83 9.88 -2.22
CA HIS A 198 -21.37 11.01 -1.48
C HIS A 198 -21.02 12.31 -2.20
N ARG A 199 -21.83 12.73 -3.18
CA ARG A 199 -21.72 14.06 -3.76
C ARG A 199 -22.27 15.07 -2.75
N PRO A 200 -21.52 16.11 -2.35
CA PRO A 200 -22.13 17.22 -1.62
C PRO A 200 -23.29 17.75 -2.46
N ALA A 201 -24.43 17.99 -1.83
CA ALA A 201 -25.60 18.53 -2.50
C ALA A 201 -25.17 19.76 -3.30
N ARG A 202 -25.35 19.72 -4.63
CA ARG A 202 -25.19 20.93 -5.45
C ARG A 202 -26.07 22.00 -4.81
N HIS A 203 -25.46 23.09 -4.34
CA HIS A 203 -26.21 24.30 -4.05
C HIS A 203 -27.06 24.57 -5.30
N ARG A 204 -28.37 24.39 -5.17
CA ARG A 204 -29.32 24.89 -6.15
C ARG A 204 -29.27 26.40 -5.97
N ASP A 205 -28.44 27.04 -6.76
CA ASP A 205 -28.60 28.47 -6.99
C ASP A 205 -29.98 28.64 -7.65
N ALA A 206 -30.87 29.24 -6.87
CA ALA A 206 -32.20 29.69 -7.28
C ALA A 206 -32.10 30.99 -8.09
#